data_AF-A0A829HCG8-F1
#
_entry.id   AF-A0A829HCG8-F1
#
_cell.length_a   1.000
_cell.length_b   1.000
_cell.length_c   1.000
_cell.angle_alpha   90.00
_cell.angle_beta   90.00
_cell.angle_gamma   90.00
#
_symmetry.space_group_name_H-M   'P 1'
#
loop_
_entity.id
_entity.type
_entity.pdbx_description
1 polymer ?
#
loop_
_entity_poly.entity_id
_entity_poly.type
_entity_poly.pdbx_seq_one_letter_code
_entity_poly.pdbx_strand_id
1 'polypeptide(L)'
;MINFINLFLEDKIFSFFILAFLFLFLYVFTFIVQYVYLSCNLKGICRLVYGDERHYKIPLNPFDSYFIGLVPLVFFREVLNIKQGMSFKKLYNKDFFFIVRKNELVQLLNKFPFFFYIQYTLIFFGIFFSYIFDFCLLIVKF
;
A
#
# COMPACT_ATOMS: atom_id res chain seq x y z
N MET A 1 7.63 -11.76 -32.75
CA MET A 1 7.02 -10.48 -32.34
C MET A 1 5.61 -10.30 -32.93
N ILE A 2 5.42 -10.49 -34.25
CA ILE A 2 4.10 -10.43 -34.92
C ILE A 2 3.08 -11.38 -34.28
N ASN A 3 3.44 -12.65 -33.99
CA ASN A 3 2.52 -13.60 -33.36
C ASN A 3 2.07 -13.22 -31.94
N PHE A 4 2.92 -12.53 -31.16
CA PHE A 4 2.55 -12.12 -29.80
C PHE A 4 1.58 -10.94 -29.82
N ILE A 5 1.82 -9.96 -30.70
CA ILE A 5 0.93 -8.81 -30.87
C ILE A 5 -0.44 -9.27 -31.39
N ASN A 6 -0.47 -10.21 -32.35
CA ASN A 6 -1.73 -10.77 -32.84
C ASN A 6 -2.47 -11.53 -31.73
N LEU A 7 -1.77 -12.37 -30.96
CA LEU A 7 -2.37 -13.08 -29.83
C LEU A 7 -2.92 -12.10 -28.76
N PHE A 8 -2.21 -11.01 -28.48
CA PHE A 8 -2.68 -9.96 -27.57
C PHE A 8 -3.92 -9.22 -28.09
N LEU A 9 -4.10 -9.06 -29.40
CA LEU A 9 -5.24 -8.36 -29.99
C LEU A 9 -6.46 -9.26 -30.19
N GLU A 10 -6.24 -10.54 -30.49
CA GLU A 10 -7.29 -11.49 -30.85
C GLU A 10 -7.83 -12.26 -29.65
N ASP A 11 -6.97 -12.65 -28.70
CA ASP A 11 -7.37 -13.42 -27.52
C ASP A 11 -7.56 -12.49 -26.32
N LYS A 12 -8.83 -12.16 -26.04
CA LYS A 12 -9.22 -11.28 -24.92
C LYS A 12 -8.75 -11.83 -23.56
N ILE A 13 -8.79 -13.14 -23.36
CA ILE A 13 -8.38 -13.77 -22.09
C ILE A 13 -6.87 -13.56 -21.91
N PHE A 14 -6.10 -13.81 -22.96
CA PHE A 14 -4.67 -13.56 -22.97
C PHE A 14 -4.34 -12.08 -22.72
N SER A 15 -5.07 -11.13 -23.33
CA SER A 15 -4.89 -9.69 -23.07
C SER A 15 -5.15 -9.34 -21.59
N PHE A 16 -6.21 -9.90 -20.99
CA PHE A 16 -6.52 -9.65 -19.57
C PHE A 16 -5.47 -10.25 -18.63
N PHE A 17 -4.91 -11.42 -18.93
CA PHE A 17 -3.77 -11.95 -18.17
C PHE A 17 -2.57 -11.01 -18.23
N ILE A 18 -2.21 -10.53 -19.41
CA ILE A 18 -1.11 -9.56 -19.56
C ILE A 18 -1.39 -8.30 -18.74
N LEU A 19 -2.61 -7.78 -18.79
CA LEU A 19 -3.01 -6.61 -18.01
C LEU A 19 -2.90 -6.87 -16.50
N ALA A 20 -3.32 -8.03 -16.00
CA ALA A 20 -3.15 -8.40 -14.60
C ALA A 20 -1.66 -8.42 -14.21
N PHE A 21 -0.81 -9.06 -15.01
CA PHE A 21 0.63 -9.12 -14.75
C PHE A 21 1.31 -7.74 -14.82
N LEU A 22 0.80 -6.81 -15.64
CA LEU A 22 1.24 -5.42 -15.62
C LEU A 22 0.94 -4.76 -14.26
N PHE A 23 -0.26 -4.94 -13.71
CA PHE A 23 -0.58 -4.44 -12.37
C PHE A 23 0.26 -5.08 -11.26
N LEU A 24 0.56 -6.38 -11.37
CA LEU A 24 1.49 -7.05 -10.46
C LEU A 24 2.90 -6.46 -10.54
N PHE A 25 3.40 -6.21 -11.75
CA PHE A 25 4.69 -5.56 -11.95
C PHE A 25 4.71 -4.17 -11.32
N LEU A 26 3.68 -3.35 -11.58
CA LEU A 26 3.54 -2.02 -10.99
C LEU A 26 3.43 -2.07 -9.46
N TYR A 27 2.75 -3.06 -8.90
CA TYR A 27 2.70 -3.31 -7.46
C TYR A 27 4.10 -3.56 -6.88
N VAL A 28 4.85 -4.51 -7.46
CA VAL A 28 6.22 -4.85 -7.01
C VAL A 28 7.16 -3.64 -7.15
N PHE A 29 7.10 -2.93 -8.28
CA PHE A 29 7.88 -1.72 -8.49
C PHE A 29 7.57 -0.65 -7.43
N THR A 30 6.28 -0.42 -7.14
CA THR A 30 5.86 0.55 -6.11
C THR A 30 6.30 0.11 -4.71
N PHE A 31 6.31 -1.18 -4.42
CA PHE A 31 6.82 -1.71 -3.15
C PHE A 31 8.32 -1.42 -2.97
N ILE A 32 9.12 -1.53 -4.05
CA ILE A 32 10.54 -1.16 -4.02
C ILE A 32 10.69 0.36 -3.80
N VAL A 33 9.91 1.18 -4.52
CA VAL A 33 9.88 2.63 -4.31
C VAL A 33 9.54 2.98 -2.86
N GLN A 34 8.59 2.28 -2.26
CA GLN A 34 8.22 2.44 -0.86
C GLN A 34 9.38 2.11 0.07
N TYR A 35 10.05 0.99 -0.13
CA TYR A 35 11.21 0.59 0.68
C TYR A 35 12.32 1.65 0.65
N VAL A 36 12.64 2.18 -0.54
CA VAL A 36 13.64 3.24 -0.70
C VAL A 36 13.18 4.51 0.02
N TYR A 37 11.93 4.93 -0.20
CA TYR A 37 11.37 6.12 0.45
C TYR A 37 11.41 6.03 1.98
N LEU A 38 11.00 4.88 2.53
CA LEU A 38 11.05 4.60 3.96
C LEU A 38 12.47 4.67 4.49
N SER A 39 13.43 4.06 3.79
CA SER A 39 14.84 4.06 4.19
C SER A 39 15.41 5.48 4.24
N CYS A 40 15.08 6.34 3.27
CA CYS A 40 15.52 7.74 3.23
C CYS A 40 14.89 8.59 4.35
N ASN A 41 13.63 8.33 4.71
CA ASN A 41 12.87 9.15 5.65
C ASN A 41 12.72 8.52 7.05
N LEU A 42 13.42 7.41 7.30
CA LEU A 42 13.14 6.50 8.41
C LEU A 42 13.12 7.19 9.77
N LYS A 43 14.14 7.99 10.08
CA LYS A 43 14.26 8.69 11.36
C LYS A 43 13.07 9.61 11.62
N GLY A 44 12.68 10.39 10.61
CA GLY A 44 11.59 11.35 10.72
C GLY A 44 10.24 10.66 10.90
N ILE A 45 10.00 9.58 10.17
CA ILE A 45 8.80 8.76 10.32
C ILE A 45 8.80 8.09 11.70
N CYS A 46 9.91 7.49 12.13
CA CYS A 46 10.00 6.80 13.42
C CYS A 46 9.80 7.76 14.61
N ARG A 47 10.36 8.97 14.54
CA ARG A 47 10.12 10.00 15.56
C ARG A 47 8.65 10.34 15.72
N LEU A 48 7.91 10.43 14.61
CA LEU A 48 6.50 10.82 14.62
C LEU A 48 5.58 9.68 15.04
N VAL A 49 5.90 8.44 14.64
CA VAL A 49 5.08 7.26 14.90
C VAL A 49 5.38 6.66 16.27
N TYR A 50 6.65 6.56 16.66
CA TYR A 50 7.12 5.86 17.86
C TYR A 50 7.69 6.78 18.94
N GLY A 51 7.90 8.07 18.65
CA GLY A 51 8.60 8.99 19.56
C GLY A 51 10.11 8.78 19.63
N ASP A 52 10.65 7.77 18.93
CA ASP A 52 12.07 7.41 18.90
C ASP A 52 12.57 7.30 17.45
N GLU A 53 13.55 8.12 17.08
CA GLU A 53 14.19 8.12 15.77
C GLU A 53 14.99 6.83 15.48
N ARG A 54 15.36 6.07 16.52
CA ARG A 54 16.19 4.86 16.44
C ARG A 54 15.39 3.55 16.58
N HIS A 55 14.06 3.65 16.57
CA HIS A 55 13.18 2.48 16.72
C HIS A 55 13.51 1.38 15.69
N TYR A 56 13.76 1.78 14.44
CA TYR A 56 14.26 0.90 13.38
C TYR A 56 15.67 1.28 12.94
N LYS A 57 16.43 0.27 12.50
CA LYS A 57 17.78 0.42 11.93
C LYS A 57 17.75 0.20 10.42
N ILE A 58 18.67 0.87 9.72
CA ILE A 58 18.91 0.65 8.29
C ILE A 58 20.03 -0.42 8.15
N PRO A 59 19.93 -1.36 7.19
CA PRO A 59 18.79 -1.58 6.29
C PRO A 59 17.56 -2.09 7.05
N LEU A 60 16.38 -1.61 6.66
CA LEU A 60 15.13 -2.14 7.19
C LEU A 60 15.02 -3.60 6.81
N ASN A 61 14.71 -4.46 7.78
CA ASN A 61 14.35 -5.82 7.43
C ASN A 61 13.01 -5.81 6.65
N PRO A 62 12.70 -6.84 5.84
CA PRO A 62 11.49 -6.85 5.03
C PRO A 62 10.18 -6.72 5.83
N PHE A 63 10.11 -7.31 7.02
CA PHE A 63 8.92 -7.26 7.87
C PHE A 63 8.73 -5.87 8.49
N ASP A 64 9.79 -5.26 9.02
CA ASP A 64 9.81 -3.91 9.55
C ASP A 64 9.41 -2.91 8.46
N SER A 65 9.97 -3.06 7.25
CA SER A 65 9.61 -2.22 6.11
C SER A 65 8.14 -2.38 5.72
N TYR A 66 7.60 -3.59 5.79
CA TYR A 66 6.19 -3.84 5.54
C TYR A 66 5.33 -3.15 6.62
N PHE A 67 5.58 -3.40 7.90
CA PHE A 67 4.78 -2.83 8.99
C PHE A 67 4.82 -1.32 9.03
N ILE A 68 6.00 -0.71 8.89
CA ILE A 68 6.09 0.74 8.82
C ILE A 68 5.41 1.25 7.55
N GLY A 69 5.52 0.54 6.41
CA GLY A 69 4.82 0.87 5.18
C GLY A 69 3.29 0.92 5.29
N LEU A 70 2.70 0.15 6.22
CA LEU A 70 1.27 0.17 6.51
C LEU A 70 0.82 1.35 7.38
N VAL A 71 1.72 2.17 7.90
CA VAL A 71 1.36 3.32 8.75
C VAL A 71 0.28 4.23 8.10
N PRO A 72 0.37 4.63 6.82
CA PRO A 72 -0.67 5.41 6.14
C PRO A 72 -2.04 4.73 6.08
N LEU A 73 -2.08 3.39 6.08
CA LEU A 73 -3.34 2.62 6.11
C LEU A 73 -4.01 2.69 7.47
N VAL A 74 -3.24 2.59 8.56
CA VAL A 74 -3.78 2.77 9.91
C VAL A 74 -4.41 4.15 9.99
N PHE A 75 -3.68 5.19 9.57
CA PHE A 75 -4.18 6.56 9.57
C PHE A 75 -5.40 6.82 8.70
N PHE A 76 -5.64 6.05 7.65
CA PHE A 76 -6.86 6.17 6.85
C PHE A 76 -8.12 5.95 7.73
N ARG A 77 -8.02 5.06 8.72
CA ARG A 77 -9.07 4.85 9.73
C ARG A 77 -9.25 6.06 10.64
N GLU A 78 -8.18 6.66 11.15
CA GLU A 78 -8.25 7.91 11.94
C GLU A 78 -8.80 9.07 11.10
N VAL A 79 -8.42 9.19 9.83
CA VAL A 79 -8.96 10.19 8.91
C VAL A 79 -10.47 9.99 8.74
N LEU A 80 -10.95 8.76 8.53
CA LEU A 80 -12.37 8.45 8.44
C LEU A 80 -13.11 8.71 9.76
N ASN A 81 -12.50 8.40 10.91
CA ASN A 81 -13.09 8.70 12.21
C ASN A 81 -13.24 10.22 12.43
N ILE A 82 -12.21 11.00 12.09
CA ILE A 82 -12.22 12.47 12.23
C ILE A 82 -13.15 13.13 11.21
N LYS A 83 -13.12 12.71 9.94
CA LYS A 83 -13.88 13.36 8.85
C LYS A 83 -15.31 12.86 8.73
N GLN A 84 -15.60 11.61 9.05
CA GLN A 84 -16.90 10.97 8.86
C GLN A 84 -17.58 10.53 10.17
N GLY A 85 -16.98 10.83 11.33
CA GLY A 85 -17.55 10.49 12.64
C GLY A 85 -17.65 8.99 12.93
N MET A 86 -16.97 8.15 12.15
CA MET A 86 -17.02 6.70 12.30
C MET A 86 -16.15 6.21 13.48
N SER A 87 -16.82 5.86 14.57
CA SER A 87 -16.21 5.30 15.79
C SER A 87 -15.77 3.85 15.59
N PHE A 88 -14.56 3.65 15.06
CA PHE A 88 -13.99 2.30 14.94
C PHE A 88 -13.55 1.69 16.28
N LYS A 89 -13.65 2.42 17.41
CA LYS A 89 -13.38 1.90 18.76
C LYS A 89 -14.30 0.74 19.15
N LYS A 90 -15.46 0.60 18.50
CA LYS A 90 -16.40 -0.52 18.71
C LYS A 90 -16.03 -1.80 17.95
N LEU A 91 -15.21 -1.72 16.89
CA LEU A 91 -14.98 -2.83 15.97
C LEU A 91 -13.76 -3.70 16.29
N TYR A 92 -12.80 -3.21 17.10
CA TYR A 92 -11.57 -3.95 17.42
C TYR A 92 -11.15 -3.71 18.87
N ASN A 93 -10.67 -4.77 19.54
CA ASN A 93 -10.11 -4.68 20.90
C ASN A 93 -9.02 -3.59 20.97
N LYS A 94 -9.01 -2.85 22.09
CA LYS A 94 -8.28 -1.58 22.28
C LYS A 94 -6.76 -1.67 22.09
N ASP A 95 -6.19 -2.87 22.06
CA ASP A 95 -4.74 -3.09 22.11
C ASP A 95 -4.14 -3.50 20.76
N PHE A 96 -4.94 -3.59 19.69
CA PHE A 96 -4.49 -4.17 18.42
C PHE A 96 -3.85 -3.16 17.46
N PHE A 97 -3.99 -1.85 17.69
CA PHE A 97 -3.59 -0.82 16.73
C PHE A 97 -2.87 0.35 17.39
N PHE A 98 -1.94 0.95 16.63
CA PHE A 98 -1.21 2.15 17.01
C PHE A 98 -2.17 3.28 17.42
N ILE A 99 -2.10 3.71 18.67
CA ILE A 99 -2.83 4.89 19.15
C ILE A 99 -2.08 6.11 18.63
N VAL A 100 -2.54 6.68 17.50
CA VAL A 100 -1.90 7.87 16.94
C VAL A 100 -2.75 9.11 17.16
N ARG A 101 -2.11 10.18 17.64
CA ARG A 101 -2.79 11.45 17.94
C ARG A 101 -3.04 12.22 16.66
N LYS A 102 -4.15 12.98 16.60
CA LYS A 102 -4.50 13.85 15.47
C LYS A 102 -3.33 14.75 15.03
N ASN A 103 -2.55 15.27 15.97
CA ASN A 103 -1.42 16.14 15.68
C ASN A 103 -0.27 15.40 14.96
N GLU A 104 -0.02 14.14 15.31
CA GLU A 104 1.00 13.29 14.67
C GLU A 104 0.59 12.96 13.23
N LEU A 105 -0.70 12.66 13.00
CA LEU A 105 -1.26 12.49 11.66
C LEU A 105 -1.08 13.74 10.79
N VAL A 106 -1.46 14.92 11.31
CA VAL A 106 -1.30 16.18 10.57
C VAL A 106 0.16 16.44 10.24
N GLN A 107 1.08 16.17 11.18
CA GLN A 107 2.51 16.32 10.92
C GLN A 107 3.01 15.32 9.87
N LEU A 108 2.53 14.07 9.88
CA LEU A 108 2.92 13.08 8.90
C LEU A 108 2.40 13.43 7.50
N LEU A 109 1.14 13.88 7.38
CA LEU A 109 0.56 14.34 6.11
C LEU A 109 1.30 15.55 5.53
N ASN A 110 1.70 16.49 6.39
CA ASN A 110 2.39 17.70 5.96
C ASN A 110 3.86 17.44 5.61
N LYS A 111 4.58 16.62 6.39
CA LYS A 111 6.01 16.35 6.18
C LYS A 111 6.28 15.22 5.20
N PHE A 112 5.41 14.23 5.14
CA PHE A 112 5.59 13.01 4.35
C PHE A 112 4.35 12.68 3.49
N PRO A 113 3.84 13.62 2.66
CA PRO A 113 2.65 13.36 1.83
C PRO A 113 2.86 12.21 0.83
N PHE A 114 4.07 12.09 0.28
CA PHE A 114 4.45 11.00 -0.64
C PHE A 114 4.33 9.63 0.00
N PHE A 115 4.50 9.52 1.32
CA PHE A 115 4.33 8.26 2.02
C PHE A 115 2.92 7.69 1.83
N PHE A 116 1.91 8.56 1.90
CA PHE A 116 0.51 8.21 1.69
C PHE A 116 0.24 7.89 0.22
N TYR A 117 0.74 8.71 -0.71
CA TYR A 117 0.57 8.47 -2.14
C TYR A 117 1.15 7.12 -2.57
N ILE A 118 2.37 6.80 -2.14
CA ILE A 118 3.00 5.51 -2.43
C ILE A 118 2.14 4.38 -1.89
N GLN A 119 1.72 4.45 -0.62
CA GLN A 119 0.93 3.37 -0.01
C GLN A 119 -0.43 3.18 -0.69
N TYR A 120 -1.14 4.26 -1.03
CA TYR A 120 -2.43 4.16 -1.73
C TYR A 120 -2.28 3.67 -3.17
N THR A 121 -1.20 4.06 -3.85
CA THR A 121 -0.87 3.56 -5.19
C THR A 121 -0.59 2.06 -5.15
N LEU A 122 0.14 1.60 -4.13
CA LEU A 122 0.42 0.19 -3.90
C LEU A 122 -0.86 -0.62 -3.69
N ILE A 123 -1.76 -0.14 -2.84
CA ILE A 123 -3.07 -0.79 -2.61
C ILE A 123 -3.89 -0.83 -3.90
N PHE A 124 -3.92 0.28 -4.64
CA PHE A 124 -4.65 0.37 -5.90
C PHE A 124 -4.16 -0.70 -6.89
N PHE A 125 -2.85 -0.82 -7.10
CA PHE A 125 -2.31 -1.85 -7.99
C PHE A 125 -2.57 -3.28 -7.50
N GLY A 126 -2.50 -3.51 -6.18
CA GLY A 126 -2.83 -4.81 -5.59
C GLY A 126 -4.28 -5.22 -5.84
N ILE A 127 -5.24 -4.31 -5.60
CA ILE A 127 -6.66 -4.56 -5.84
C ILE A 127 -6.93 -4.83 -7.32
N PHE A 128 -6.37 -4.03 -8.23
CA PHE A 128 -6.57 -4.21 -9.66
C PHE A 128 -5.96 -5.52 -10.17
N PHE A 129 -4.78 -5.90 -9.67
CA PHE A 129 -4.21 -7.21 -9.96
C PHE A 129 -5.17 -8.34 -9.54
N SER A 130 -5.58 -8.37 -8.28
CA SER A 130 -6.48 -9.41 -7.76
C SER A 130 -7.78 -9.47 -8.54
N TYR A 131 -8.44 -8.34 -8.76
CA TYR A 131 -9.73 -8.29 -9.45
C TYR A 131 -9.64 -8.80 -10.89
N ILE A 132 -8.64 -8.36 -11.67
CA ILE A 132 -8.50 -8.78 -13.07
C ILE A 132 -8.07 -10.25 -13.13
N PHE A 133 -7.16 -10.68 -12.26
CA PHE A 133 -6.69 -12.06 -12.23
C PHE A 133 -7.82 -13.04 -11.85
N ASP A 134 -8.60 -12.73 -10.82
CA ASP A 134 -9.76 -13.53 -10.42
C ASP A 134 -10.81 -13.60 -11.53
N PHE A 135 -11.07 -12.47 -12.20
CA PHE A 135 -11.96 -12.42 -13.37
C PHE A 135 -11.46 -13.33 -14.51
N CYS A 136 -10.16 -13.32 -14.82
CA CYS A 136 -9.58 -14.24 -15.79
C CYS A 136 -9.78 -15.71 -15.40
N LEU A 137 -9.53 -16.05 -14.13
CA LEU A 137 -9.69 -17.41 -13.63
C LEU A 137 -11.13 -17.89 -13.67
N LEU A 138 -12.10 -17.00 -13.46
CA LEU A 138 -13.52 -17.31 -13.61
C LEU A 138 -13.85 -17.59 -15.07
N ILE A 139 -13.42 -16.74 -16.01
CA ILE A 139 -13.70 -16.95 -17.43
C ILE A 139 -13.11 -18.26 -17.95
N VAL A 140 -11.87 -18.60 -17.57
CA VAL A 140 -11.22 -19.84 -18.02
C VAL A 140 -11.94 -21.10 -17.51
N LYS A 141 -12.69 -21.00 -16.40
CA LYS A 141 -13.44 -22.13 -15.83
C LYS A 141 -14.79 -22.39 -16.52
N PHE A 142 -15.30 -21.46 -17.34
CA PHE A 142 -16.58 -21.58 -18.06
C PHE A 142 -16.35 -21.74 -19.56
#